data_AF-A0A202DDH8-F1
#
_entry.id   AF-A0A202DDH8-F1
#
_cell.length_a   1.000
_cell.length_b   1.000
_cell.length_c   1.000
_cell.angle_alpha   90.00
_cell.angle_beta   90.00
_cell.angle_gamma   90.00
#
_symmetry.space_group_name_H-M   'P 1'
#
loop_
_entity.id
_entity.type
_entity.pdbx_description
1 polymer ?
#
loop_
_entity_poly.entity_id
_entity_poly.type
_entity_poly.pdbx_seq_one_letter_code
_entity_poly.pdbx_strand_id
1 'polypeptide(L)' 'MNTEEKILAMEEIWVDLCSNAEAMQSPEWHETILKDRMKIAESGSAEYSDWESAKSRIRNSVQ' A
#
# COMPACT_ATOMS: atom_id res chain seq x y z
N MET A 1 -3.17 -29.21 1.21
CA MET A 1 -3.32 -27.74 1.24
C MET A 1 -4.78 -27.37 1.03
N ASN A 2 -5.54 -27.48 2.11
CA ASN A 2 -6.83 -26.82 2.25
C ASN A 2 -6.63 -25.28 2.35
N THR A 3 -7.72 -24.51 2.39
CA THR A 3 -7.63 -23.04 2.46
C THR A 3 -6.95 -22.54 3.74
N GLU A 4 -7.20 -23.19 4.87
CA GLU A 4 -6.60 -22.84 6.16
C GLU A 4 -5.08 -23.04 6.15
N GLU A 5 -4.61 -24.18 5.65
CA GLU A 5 -3.19 -24.49 5.47
C GLU A 5 -2.49 -23.47 4.56
N LYS A 6 -3.18 -22.94 3.54
CA LYS A 6 -2.63 -21.89 2.67
C LYS A 6 -2.54 -20.54 3.37
N ILE A 7 -3.55 -20.18 4.16
CA ILE A 7 -3.55 -18.93 4.92
C ILE A 7 -2.46 -18.95 5.98
N LEU A 8 -2.34 -20.04 6.73
CA LEU A 8 -1.27 -20.20 7.72
C LEU A 8 0.12 -20.08 7.08
N ALA A 9 0.35 -20.74 5.93
CA ALA A 9 1.60 -20.59 5.21
C ALA A 9 1.86 -19.14 4.76
N MET A 10 0.84 -18.42 4.30
CA MET A 10 0.97 -17.00 3.95
C MET A 10 1.32 -16.14 5.16
N GLU A 11 0.71 -16.40 6.33
CA GLU A 11 1.02 -15.68 7.57
C GLU A 11 2.43 -15.94 8.06
N GLU A 12 2.90 -17.19 8.03
CA GLU A 12 4.27 -17.53 8.40
C GLU A 12 5.30 -16.84 7.51
N ILE A 13 5.09 -16.86 6.19
CA ILE A 13 5.93 -16.14 5.22
C ILE A 13 5.90 -14.64 5.51
N TRP A 14 4.72 -14.07 5.77
CA TRP A 14 4.58 -12.65 6.05
C TRP A 14 5.33 -12.23 7.32
N VAL A 15 5.19 -13.00 8.41
CA VAL A 15 5.90 -12.76 9.67
C VAL A 15 7.42 -12.82 9.48
N ASP A 16 7.91 -13.81 8.74
CA ASP A 16 9.35 -13.94 8.44
C ASP A 16 9.88 -12.74 7.66
N LEU A 17 9.18 -12.33 6.59
CA LEU A 17 9.55 -11.16 5.79
C LEU A 17 9.53 -9.87 6.61
N CYS A 18 8.53 -9.70 7.49
CA CYS A 18 8.43 -8.52 8.35
C CYS A 18 9.52 -8.48 9.44
N SER A 19 9.99 -9.63 9.91
CA SER A 19 11.01 -9.70 10.97
C SER A 19 12.35 -9.05 10.56
N ASN A 20 12.62 -8.95 9.25
CA ASN A 20 13.81 -8.33 8.68
C ASN A 20 13.47 -7.13 7.79
N ALA A 21 12.33 -6.47 8.02
CA ALA A 21 11.86 -5.38 7.15
C ALA A 21 12.90 -4.24 6.99
N GLU A 22 13.69 -3.93 8.02
CA GLU A 22 14.73 -2.90 7.96
C GLU A 22 15.91 -3.26 7.03
N ALA A 23 16.13 -4.56 6.78
CA ALA A 23 17.15 -5.01 5.83
C ALA A 23 16.78 -4.68 4.37
N MET A 24 15.49 -4.48 4.08
CA MET A 24 15.01 -4.10 2.76
C MET A 24 14.72 -2.60 2.72
N GLN A 25 15.71 -1.83 2.27
CA GLN A 25 15.53 -0.39 2.05
C GLN A 25 14.56 -0.17 0.89
N SER A 26 13.57 0.72 1.11
CA SER A 26 12.71 1.17 0.02
C SER A 26 13.54 1.91 -1.04
N PRO A 27 13.19 1.81 -2.33
CA PRO A 27 13.83 2.61 -3.36
C PRO A 27 13.77 4.11 -3.05
N GLU A 28 14.82 4.86 -3.39
CA GLU A 28 14.91 6.31 -3.10
C GLU A 28 13.72 7.12 -3.64
N TRP A 29 13.15 6.68 -4.77
CA TRP A 29 12.00 7.36 -5.38
C TRP A 29 10.73 7.30 -4.51
N HIS A 30 10.60 6.31 -3.62
CA HIS A 30 9.47 6.23 -2.67
C HIS A 30 9.44 7.47 -1.78
N GLU A 31 10.59 7.86 -1.22
CA GLU A 31 10.71 9.01 -0.34
C GLU A 31 10.34 10.31 -1.06
N THR A 32 10.83 10.48 -2.30
CA THR A 32 10.52 11.65 -3.12
C THR A 32 9.01 11.79 -3.34
N ILE A 33 8.32 10.72 -3.74
CA ILE A 33 6.87 10.76 -3.96
C ILE A 33 6.11 11.05 -2.66
N LEU A 34 6.53 10.47 -1.53
CA LEU A 34 5.90 10.72 -0.24
C LEU A 34 6.06 12.18 0.18
N LYS A 35 7.25 12.77 0.02
CA LYS A 35 7.51 14.19 0.31
C LYS A 35 6.64 15.10 -0.55
N ASP A 36 6.52 14.81 -1.83
CA ASP A 36 5.70 15.62 -2.73
C ASP A 36 4.21 15.54 -2.39
N ARG A 37 3.70 14.35 -2.08
CA ARG A 37 2.31 14.16 -1.62
C ARG A 37 2.04 14.86 -0.27
N MET A 38 3.00 14.80 0.65
CA MET A 38 2.90 15.47 1.95
C MET A 38 2.80 16.98 1.79
N LYS A 39 3.63 17.60 0.94
CA LYS A 39 3.54 19.03 0.64
C LYS A 39 2.18 19.43 0.09
N ILE A 40 1.60 18.64 -0.81
CA ILE A 40 0.26 18.90 -1.39
C ILE A 40 -0.83 18.80 -0.32
N ALA A 41 -0.71 17.85 0.61
CA ALA A 41 -1.62 17.74 1.74
C ALA A 41 -1.51 18.94 2.69
N GLU A 42 -0.28 19.32 3.06
CA GLU A 42 -0.01 20.45 3.96
C GLU A 42 -0.41 21.80 3.34
N SER A 43 -0.31 21.95 2.01
CA SER A 43 -0.78 23.16 1.32
C SER A 43 -2.30 23.24 1.21
N GLY A 44 -3.04 22.21 1.66
CA GLY A 44 -4.49 22.11 1.51
C GLY A 44 -4.94 21.91 0.06
N SER A 45 -4.02 21.58 -0.85
CA SER A 45 -4.29 21.38 -2.28
C SER A 45 -4.59 19.91 -2.61
N ALA A 46 -4.51 19.02 -1.63
CA ALA A 46 -4.85 17.62 -1.79
C ALA A 46 -6.35 17.44 -1.97
N GLU A 47 -6.74 16.70 -3.01
CA GLU A 47 -8.10 16.23 -3.20
C GLU A 47 -8.26 14.84 -2.56
N TYR A 48 -9.27 14.72 -1.69
CA TYR A 48 -9.63 13.46 -1.07
C TYR A 48 -10.95 12.98 -1.66
N SER A 49 -11.03 11.70 -1.98
CA SER A 49 -12.29 11.07 -2.39
C SER A 49 -12.73 10.09 -1.33
N ASP A 50 -14.04 10.04 -1.10
CA ASP A 50 -14.67 8.95 -0.36
C ASP A 50 -14.23 7.58 -0.90
N TRP A 51 -14.14 6.61 0.00
CA TRP A 51 -13.60 5.28 -0.28
C TRP A 51 -14.42 4.50 -1.30
N GLU A 52 -15.76 4.57 -1.21
CA GLU A 52 -16.64 3.89 -2.17
C GLU A 52 -16.56 4.57 -3.55
N SER A 53 -16.44 5.90 -3.56
CA SER A 53 -16.22 6.68 -4.78
C SER A 53 -14.89 6.31 -5.46
N ALA A 54 -13.81 6.15 -4.68
CA ALA A 54 -12.51 5.73 -5.17
C ALA A 54 -12.55 4.32 -5.78
N LYS A 55 -13.14 3.34 -5.07
CA LYS A 55 -13.28 1.97 -5.58
C LYS A 55 -14.08 1.92 -6.88
N SER A 56 -15.19 2.65 -6.94
CA SER A 56 -16.03 2.72 -8.14
C SER A 56 -15.24 3.23 -9.34
N ARG A 57 -14.53 4.36 -9.17
CA ARG A 57 -13.66 4.94 -10.21
C ARG A 57 -12.60 3.95 -10.69
N ILE A 58 -11.92 3.28 -9.76
CA ILE A 58 -10.88 2.29 -10.11
C ILE A 58 -11.51 1.16 -10.90
N ARG A 59 -12.59 0.52 -10.42
CA ARG A 59 -13.24 -0.60 -11.10
C ARG A 59 -13.65 -0.25 -12.53
N ASN A 60 -14.19 0.94 -12.74
CA ASN A 60 -14.59 1.43 -14.06
C ASN A 60 -13.40 1.73 -14.99
N SER A 61 -12.20 1.96 -14.44
CA SER A 61 -10.98 2.27 -15.21
C SER A 61 -10.17 1.05 -15.65
N VAL A 62 -10.42 -0.12 -15.04
CA VAL A 62 -9.71 -1.38 -15.34
C VAL A 62 -10.57 -2.38 -16.12
N GLN A 63 -11.80 -2.00 -16.50
CA GLN A 63 -12.76 -2.81 -17.23
C GLN A 63 -12.77 -2.43 -18.71
#